data_AF-A0A672IXI7-F1
#
_entry.id   AF-A0A672IXI7-F1
#
_cell.length_a   1.000
_cell.length_b   1.000
_cell.length_c   1.000
_cell.angle_alpha   90.00
_cell.angle_beta   90.00
_cell.angle_gamma   90.00
#
_symmetry.space_group_name_H-M   'P 1'
#
loop_
_entity.id
_entity.type
_entity.pdbx_description
1 polymer ?
#
loop_
_entity_poly.entity_id
_entity_poly.type
_entity_poly.pdbx_seq_one_letter_code
_entity_poly.pdbx_strand_id
1 'polypeptide(L)'
;MAAGSLFLVCAAAALCLVQTQDTADELPDSYKKGVDLVLEQLSSHAGVSHHFRYLRSLEKSEIESGFGVRYLYHHFYLKPTRCAKGTTASSPQSCPFRNDRPLMDCAVCYKMSSDQIEANPRPYVHCIQKPRLTQEMSTTSSLTRGKHPSL
;
A
#
# COMPACT_ATOMS: atom_id res chain seq x y z
N MET A 1 59.26 -28.79 20.61
CA MET A 1 57.82 -29.13 20.76
C MET A 1 57.06 -28.01 20.06
N ALA A 2 56.43 -28.31 18.92
CA ALA A 2 55.81 -27.29 18.06
C ALA A 2 54.47 -27.79 17.53
N ALA A 3 53.57 -26.83 17.33
CA ALA A 3 52.28 -26.90 16.63
C ALA A 3 51.17 -27.67 17.37
N GLY A 4 49.94 -27.18 17.48
CA GLY A 4 49.37 -25.94 16.97
C GLY A 4 47.98 -25.78 17.59
N SER A 5 47.65 -24.57 18.06
CA SER A 5 46.33 -24.23 18.56
C SER A 5 45.37 -24.03 17.39
N LEU A 6 44.37 -24.91 17.27
CA LEU A 6 43.34 -24.83 16.24
C LEU A 6 42.30 -23.77 16.65
N PHE A 7 42.31 -22.62 15.96
CA PHE A 7 41.29 -21.58 16.11
C PHE A 7 40.26 -21.65 14.98
N LEU A 8 39.01 -21.37 15.36
CA LEU A 8 37.90 -20.85 14.55
C LEU A 8 37.25 -21.78 13.52
N VAL A 9 36.20 -22.49 13.96
CA VAL A 9 35.06 -22.80 13.09
C VAL A 9 34.03 -21.69 13.26
N CYS A 10 34.06 -20.75 12.32
CA CYS A 10 32.99 -19.81 12.05
C CYS A 10 31.75 -20.58 11.56
N ALA A 11 30.66 -20.51 12.30
CA ALA A 11 29.33 -20.76 11.76
C ALA A 11 28.36 -19.74 12.35
N ALA A 12 28.48 -18.50 11.87
CA ALA A 12 27.41 -17.53 11.96
C ALA A 12 26.27 -18.02 11.07
N ALA A 13 25.41 -18.90 11.60
CA ALA A 13 24.06 -19.08 11.08
C ALA A 13 23.23 -17.86 11.52
N ALA A 14 23.60 -16.69 10.99
CA ALA A 14 22.67 -15.57 10.91
C ALA A 14 21.59 -16.03 9.93
N LEU A 15 20.55 -16.66 10.46
CA LEU A 15 19.29 -16.80 9.75
C LEU A 15 18.85 -15.37 9.44
N CYS A 16 19.13 -14.92 8.22
CA CYS A 16 18.45 -13.80 7.60
C CYS A 16 16.97 -14.20 7.47
N LEU A 17 16.24 -14.16 8.58
CA LEU A 17 14.86 -13.72 8.54
C LEU A 17 14.92 -12.29 8.05
N VAL A 18 14.96 -12.11 6.73
CA VAL A 18 14.37 -10.94 6.10
C VAL A 18 12.87 -11.06 6.40
N GLN A 19 12.51 -10.75 7.65
CA GLN A 19 11.27 -10.03 7.86
C GLN A 19 11.52 -8.74 7.09
N THR A 20 11.03 -8.69 5.86
CA THR A 20 10.76 -7.42 5.21
C THR A 20 9.82 -6.75 6.20
N GLN A 21 10.39 -5.97 7.13
CA GLN A 21 9.66 -4.94 7.82
C GLN A 21 8.97 -4.22 6.67
N ASP A 22 7.64 -4.36 6.61
CA ASP A 22 6.81 -3.51 5.79
C ASP A 22 7.41 -2.13 6.01
N THR A 23 8.05 -1.57 4.99
CA THR A 23 8.36 -0.16 4.94
C THR A 23 7.00 0.51 4.81
N ALA A 24 6.23 0.45 5.89
CA ALA A 24 5.27 1.44 6.25
C ALA A 24 6.13 2.69 6.43
N ASP A 25 6.44 3.35 5.30
CA ASP A 25 6.73 4.76 5.31
C ASP A 25 5.76 5.36 6.29
N GLU A 26 6.27 5.96 7.36
CA GLU A 26 5.43 6.57 8.37
C GLU A 26 4.66 7.68 7.67
N LEU A 27 3.43 7.34 7.29
CA LEU A 27 2.63 8.17 6.41
C LEU A 27 2.29 9.44 7.19
N PRO A 28 2.47 10.66 6.64
CA PRO A 28 2.07 11.85 7.36
C PRO A 28 0.56 11.80 7.67
N ASP A 29 0.15 12.38 8.80
CA ASP A 29 -1.22 12.22 9.30
C ASP A 29 -2.30 12.71 8.33
N SER A 30 -2.00 13.74 7.53
CA SER A 30 -2.88 14.20 6.45
C SER A 30 -3.19 13.06 5.47
N TYR A 31 -2.15 12.40 4.95
CA TYR A 31 -2.27 11.24 4.06
C TYR A 31 -2.89 10.03 4.74
N LYS A 32 -2.63 9.78 6.03
CA LYS A 32 -3.29 8.71 6.80
C LYS A 32 -4.81 8.89 6.78
N LYS A 33 -5.31 10.12 7.00
CA LYS A 33 -6.75 10.40 6.94
C LYS A 33 -7.36 10.06 5.58
N GLY A 34 -6.64 10.34 4.49
CA GLY A 34 -7.05 9.94 3.15
C GLY A 34 -7.13 8.41 2.97
N VAL A 35 -6.15 7.68 3.49
CA VAL A 35 -6.15 6.21 3.50
C VAL A 35 -7.30 5.65 4.34
N ASP A 36 -7.53 6.21 5.53
CA ASP A 36 -8.59 5.78 6.44
C ASP A 36 -9.98 5.99 5.82
N LEU A 37 -10.20 7.13 5.15
CA LEU A 37 -11.42 7.40 4.39
C LEU A 37 -11.67 6.31 3.33
N VAL A 38 -10.64 5.93 2.58
CA VAL A 38 -10.76 4.88 1.56
C VAL A 38 -11.02 3.52 2.20
N LEU A 39 -10.38 3.20 3.31
CA LEU A 39 -10.61 1.95 4.06
C LEU A 39 -12.04 1.88 4.59
N GLU A 40 -12.56 2.97 5.13
CA GLU A 40 -13.95 3.07 5.59
C GLU A 40 -14.92 2.81 4.43
N GLN A 41 -14.76 3.54 3.31
CA GLN A 41 -15.60 3.38 2.14
C GLN A 41 -15.51 1.96 1.56
N LEU A 42 -14.31 1.40 1.42
CA LEU A 42 -14.11 0.03 0.93
C LEU A 42 -14.75 -0.98 1.87
N SER A 43 -14.58 -0.81 3.18
CA SER A 43 -15.17 -1.69 4.19
C SER A 43 -16.69 -1.61 4.19
N SER A 44 -17.33 -0.51 3.76
CA SER A 44 -18.79 -0.42 3.64
C SER A 44 -19.36 -1.27 2.49
N HIS A 45 -18.55 -1.59 1.47
CA HIS A 45 -19.03 -2.29 0.29
C HIS A 45 -19.42 -3.75 0.60
N ALA A 46 -20.60 -4.18 0.14
CA ALA A 46 -21.12 -5.54 0.35
C ALA A 46 -20.23 -6.65 -0.24
N GLY A 47 -19.50 -6.39 -1.34
CA GLY A 47 -18.61 -7.37 -1.97
C GLY A 47 -17.28 -7.58 -1.25
N VAL A 48 -16.97 -6.76 -0.24
CA VAL A 48 -15.73 -6.84 0.53
C VAL A 48 -15.93 -7.74 1.75
N SER A 49 -15.17 -8.82 1.81
CA SER A 49 -15.21 -9.81 2.92
C SER A 49 -13.99 -9.77 3.83
N HIS A 50 -12.90 -9.14 3.39
CA HIS A 50 -11.63 -9.13 4.10
C HIS A 50 -11.27 -7.74 4.60
N HIS A 51 -10.53 -7.71 5.70
CA HIS A 51 -9.89 -6.48 6.16
C HIS A 51 -8.75 -6.12 5.19
N PHE A 52 -8.57 -4.82 4.94
CA PHE A 52 -7.50 -4.30 4.11
C PHE A 52 -6.57 -3.44 4.97
N ARG A 53 -5.28 -3.44 4.63
CA ARG A 53 -4.29 -2.57 5.26
C ARG A 53 -3.53 -1.81 4.19
N TYR A 54 -3.11 -0.60 4.53
CA TYR A 54 -2.18 0.18 3.71
C TYR A 54 -0.90 -0.62 3.46
N LEU A 55 -0.49 -0.69 2.19
CA LEU A 55 0.74 -1.35 1.79
C LEU A 55 1.84 -0.32 1.53
N ARG A 56 1.60 0.61 0.60
CA ARG A 56 2.57 1.63 0.20
C ARG A 56 1.95 2.76 -0.62
N SER A 57 2.60 3.91 -0.63
CA SER A 57 2.31 5.02 -1.53
C SER A 57 2.95 4.80 -2.90
N LEU A 58 2.37 5.40 -3.94
CA LEU A 58 2.88 5.42 -5.31
C LEU A 58 3.14 6.86 -5.74
N GLU A 59 2.17 7.74 -5.47
CA GLU A 59 2.24 9.16 -5.79
C GLU A 59 1.55 9.96 -4.70
N LYS A 60 2.11 11.13 -4.40
CA LYS A 60 1.59 12.07 -3.40
C LYS A 60 1.81 13.48 -3.93
N SER A 61 0.80 14.33 -3.82
CA SER A 61 0.97 15.76 -4.06
C SER A 61 0.07 16.56 -3.14
N GLU A 62 0.55 17.73 -2.75
CA GLU A 62 -0.14 18.64 -1.85
C GLU A 62 -0.02 20.06 -2.40
N ILE A 63 -1.12 20.80 -2.40
CA ILE A 63 -1.19 22.19 -2.82
C ILE A 63 -1.82 22.97 -1.67
N GLU A 64 -1.09 23.95 -1.14
CA GLU A 64 -1.61 24.89 -0.14
C GLU A 64 -2.23 26.11 -0.84
N SER A 65 -3.49 26.42 -0.52
CA SER A 65 -4.20 27.57 -1.09
C SER A 65 -4.27 28.77 -0.13
N GLY A 66 -3.47 28.76 0.95
CA GLY A 66 -3.48 29.75 2.01
C GLY A 66 -4.55 29.50 3.08
N PHE A 67 -4.47 30.25 4.18
CA PHE A 67 -5.38 30.16 5.34
C PHE A 67 -5.51 28.74 5.93
N GLY A 68 -4.44 27.93 5.83
CA GLY A 68 -4.43 26.54 6.31
C GLY A 68 -5.27 25.57 5.47
N VAL A 69 -5.74 26.00 4.29
CA VAL A 69 -6.48 25.16 3.35
C VAL A 69 -5.49 24.45 2.43
N ARG A 70 -5.65 23.13 2.31
CA ARG A 70 -4.76 22.26 1.54
C ARG A 70 -5.56 21.29 0.68
N TYR A 71 -5.08 21.01 -0.51
CA TYR A 71 -5.62 19.98 -1.40
C TYR A 71 -4.59 18.87 -1.54
N LEU A 72 -4.99 17.65 -1.23
CA LEU A 72 -4.10 16.50 -1.25
C LEU A 72 -4.58 15.49 -2.28
N TYR A 73 -3.62 14.93 -3.00
CA TYR A 73 -3.79 13.77 -3.85
C TYR A 73 -2.88 12.65 -3.35
N HIS A 74 -3.42 11.44 -3.28
CA HIS A 74 -2.68 10.27 -2.83
C HIS A 74 -3.08 9.05 -3.65
N HIS A 75 -2.10 8.49 -4.35
CA HIS A 75 -2.18 7.22 -5.06
C HIS A 75 -1.41 6.15 -4.28
N PHE A 76 -2.06 5.05 -3.92
CA PHE A 76 -1.50 4.04 -3.04
C PHE A 76 -2.10 2.66 -3.26
N TYR A 77 -1.43 1.65 -2.69
CA TYR A 77 -1.93 0.28 -2.65
C TYR A 77 -2.49 -0.08 -1.29
N LEU A 78 -3.65 -0.73 -1.31
CA LEU A 78 -4.17 -1.50 -0.18
C LEU A 78 -4.00 -2.99 -0.46
N LYS A 79 -3.68 -3.74 0.59
CA LYS A 79 -3.51 -5.19 0.51
C LYS A 79 -4.49 -5.90 1.45
N PRO A 80 -5.23 -6.91 0.96
CA PRO A 80 -6.12 -7.67 1.82
C PRO A 80 -5.32 -8.47 2.86
N THR A 81 -5.93 -8.71 4.01
CA THR A 81 -5.36 -9.48 5.11
C THR A 81 -6.12 -10.79 5.30
N ARG A 82 -5.62 -11.64 6.20
CA ARG A 82 -6.29 -12.89 6.61
C ARG A 82 -7.51 -12.67 7.49
N CYS A 83 -7.74 -11.46 7.98
CA CYS A 83 -8.86 -11.18 8.87
C CYS A 83 -10.14 -10.92 8.10
N ALA A 84 -11.27 -11.19 8.76
CA ALA A 84 -12.58 -10.81 8.27
C ALA A 84 -12.75 -9.28 8.30
N LYS A 85 -13.57 -8.75 7.39
CA LYS A 85 -14.07 -7.38 7.45
C LYS A 85 -14.60 -7.04 8.86
N GLY A 86 -14.33 -5.82 9.33
CA GLY A 86 -14.74 -5.37 10.67
C GLY A 86 -13.78 -5.73 11.81
N THR A 87 -12.67 -6.42 11.50
CA THR A 87 -11.63 -6.69 12.51
C THR A 87 -10.91 -5.38 12.90
N THR A 88 -10.83 -5.08 14.20
CA THR A 88 -10.13 -3.90 14.74
C THR A 88 -8.60 -4.05 14.72
N ALA A 89 -8.11 -5.28 14.55
CA ALA A 89 -6.69 -5.59 14.60
C ALA A 89 -5.93 -5.01 13.39
N SER A 90 -5.09 -4.01 13.65
CA SER A 90 -4.33 -3.27 12.63
C SER A 90 -2.88 -3.75 12.45
N SER A 91 -2.37 -4.61 13.35
CA SER A 91 -0.96 -4.99 13.36
C SER A 91 -0.64 -6.12 12.38
N PRO A 92 0.56 -6.14 11.76
CA PRO A 92 1.00 -7.24 10.90
C PRO A 92 0.96 -8.62 11.57
N GLN A 93 1.25 -8.68 12.87
CA GLN A 93 1.33 -9.92 13.64
C GLN A 93 -0.06 -10.53 13.88
N SER A 94 -1.06 -9.68 14.18
CA SER A 94 -2.43 -10.13 14.43
C SER A 94 -3.23 -10.31 13.15
N CYS A 95 -2.93 -9.51 12.13
CA CYS A 95 -3.67 -9.44 10.88
C CYS A 95 -2.72 -9.40 9.67
N PRO A 96 -2.06 -10.54 9.35
CA PRO A 96 -1.07 -10.59 8.30
C PRO A 96 -1.71 -10.44 6.92
N PHE A 97 -0.93 -9.91 5.98
CA PHE A 97 -1.33 -9.80 4.59
C PHE A 97 -1.61 -11.16 3.95
N ARG A 98 -2.48 -11.13 2.94
CA ARG A 98 -2.74 -12.23 2.03
C ARG A 98 -2.04 -12.02 0.71
N ASN A 99 -1.40 -13.08 0.23
CA ASN A 99 -0.69 -13.09 -1.05
C ASN A 99 -1.49 -13.83 -2.15
N ASP A 100 -2.59 -14.50 -1.79
CA ASP A 100 -3.47 -15.26 -2.69
C ASP A 100 -4.57 -14.42 -3.35
N ARG A 101 -4.67 -13.13 -2.99
CA ARG A 101 -5.59 -12.16 -3.59
C ARG A 101 -4.83 -10.98 -4.20
N PRO A 102 -5.40 -10.31 -5.23
CA PRO A 102 -4.83 -9.08 -5.77
C PRO A 102 -4.92 -7.92 -4.77
N LEU A 103 -4.09 -6.90 -5.02
CA LEU A 103 -4.10 -5.63 -4.29
C LEU A 103 -5.23 -4.73 -4.83
N MET A 104 -5.63 -3.74 -4.05
CA MET A 104 -6.41 -2.61 -4.56
C MET A 104 -5.47 -1.48 -4.93
N ASP A 105 -5.70 -0.92 -6.11
CA ASP A 105 -5.06 0.27 -6.65
C ASP A 105 -6.01 1.45 -6.42
N CYS A 106 -5.64 2.34 -5.49
CA CYS A 106 -6.51 3.39 -4.97
C CYS A 106 -5.91 4.77 -5.16
N ALA A 107 -6.71 5.70 -5.64
CA ALA A 107 -6.41 7.12 -5.69
C ALA A 107 -7.49 7.91 -4.93
N VAL A 108 -7.05 8.87 -4.12
CA VAL A 108 -7.95 9.77 -3.38
C VAL A 108 -7.51 11.22 -3.56
N CYS A 109 -8.48 12.12 -3.78
CA CYS A 109 -8.28 13.57 -3.75
C CYS A 109 -9.20 14.20 -2.72
N TYR A 110 -8.69 15.08 -1.87
CA TYR A 110 -9.50 15.68 -0.82
C TYR A 110 -8.96 17.05 -0.42
N LYS A 111 -9.88 17.88 0.10
CA LYS A 111 -9.57 19.18 0.69
C LYS A 111 -9.43 19.01 2.19
N MET A 112 -8.46 19.68 2.78
CA MET A 112 -8.29 19.80 4.22
C MET A 112 -8.36 21.25 4.67
N SER A 113 -8.95 21.46 5.85
CA SER A 113 -8.97 22.72 6.59
C SER A 113 -8.99 22.42 8.08
N SER A 114 -8.24 23.20 8.87
CA SER A 114 -8.05 22.94 10.31
C SER A 114 -7.67 21.48 10.60
N ASP A 115 -6.79 20.94 9.75
CA ASP A 115 -6.33 19.55 9.77
C ASP A 115 -7.42 18.47 9.62
N GLN A 116 -8.64 18.80 9.21
CA GLN A 116 -9.71 17.84 8.94
C GLN A 116 -10.02 17.75 7.45
N ILE A 117 -10.44 16.57 6.99
CA ILE A 117 -10.97 16.41 5.63
C ILE A 117 -12.31 17.14 5.55
N GLU A 118 -12.44 18.04 4.59
CA GLU A 118 -13.72 18.68 4.30
C GLU A 118 -14.65 17.73 3.54
N ALA A 119 -15.92 17.69 3.95
CA ALA A 119 -16.95 16.90 3.28
C ALA A 119 -17.50 17.59 2.02
N ASN A 120 -17.26 18.89 1.86
CA ASN A 120 -17.67 19.68 0.70
C ASN A 120 -16.48 20.53 0.20
N PRO A 121 -15.92 20.27 -0.99
CA PRO A 121 -16.36 19.26 -1.96
C PRO A 121 -16.19 17.83 -1.40
N ARG A 122 -17.04 16.91 -1.88
CA ARG A 122 -16.91 15.50 -1.51
C ARG A 122 -15.54 14.99 -1.96
N PRO A 123 -14.78 14.31 -1.09
CA PRO A 123 -13.55 13.65 -1.49
C PRO A 123 -13.76 12.73 -2.70
N TYR A 124 -12.86 12.80 -3.67
CA TYR A 124 -12.81 11.86 -4.76
C TYR A 124 -12.11 10.59 -4.28
N VAL A 125 -12.75 9.44 -4.44
CA VAL A 125 -12.18 8.13 -4.11
C VAL A 125 -12.36 7.21 -5.32
N HIS A 126 -11.27 6.64 -5.81
CA HIS A 126 -11.29 5.65 -6.87
C HIS A 126 -10.40 4.48 -6.51
N CYS A 127 -10.98 3.28 -6.42
CA CYS A 127 -10.27 2.06 -6.14
C CYS A 127 -10.63 0.98 -7.15
N ILE A 128 -9.63 0.34 -7.73
CA ILE A 128 -9.79 -0.79 -8.63
C ILE A 128 -8.98 -1.98 -8.12
N GLN A 129 -9.52 -3.18 -8.30
CA GLN A 129 -8.75 -4.38 -8.02
C GLN A 129 -7.68 -4.53 -9.09
N LYS A 130 -6.40 -4.55 -8.69
CA LYS A 130 -5.30 -4.72 -9.63
C LYS A 130 -5.37 -6.11 -10.25
N PRO A 131 -5.48 -6.24 -11.59
CA PRO A 131 -5.52 -7.55 -12.23
C PRO A 131 -4.26 -8.36 -11.88
N ARG A 132 -4.42 -9.66 -11.66
CA ARG A 132 -3.29 -10.59 -11.60
C ARG A 132 -2.79 -10.77 -13.03
N LEU A 133 -1.85 -9.94 -13.45
CA LEU A 133 -1.16 -10.17 -14.71
C LEU A 133 -0.39 -11.49 -14.56
N THR A 134 -0.82 -12.53 -15.28
CA THR A 134 -0.01 -13.73 -15.47
C THR A 134 1.18 -13.38 -16.36
N GLN A 135 2.25 -14.18 -16.32
CA GLN A 135 3.46 -13.94 -17.11
C GLN A 135 3.15 -13.77 -18.61
N GLU A 136 2.15 -14.50 -19.12
CA GLU A 136 1.64 -14.40 -20.50
C GLU A 136 0.92 -13.07 -20.81
N MET A 137 0.22 -12.47 -19.85
CA MET A 137 -0.42 -11.15 -20.03
C MET A 137 0.59 -10.00 -19.96
N SER A 138 1.68 -10.20 -19.21
CA SER A 138 2.75 -9.20 -19.08
C SER A 138 3.55 -9.01 -20.38
N THR A 139 3.82 -10.09 -21.12
CA THR A 139 4.50 -10.08 -22.42
C THR A 139 3.61 -9.53 -23.53
N THR A 140 2.31 -9.82 -23.49
CA THR A 140 1.34 -9.29 -24.47
C THR A 140 1.19 -7.77 -24.36
N SER A 141 1.20 -7.21 -23.14
CA SER A 141 1.13 -5.76 -22.90
C SER A 141 2.37 -5.00 -23.38
N SER A 142 3.55 -5.65 -23.37
CA SER A 142 4.78 -5.10 -23.99
C SER A 142 4.76 -5.17 -25.51
N LEU A 143 4.03 -6.11 -26.11
CA LEU A 143 3.88 -6.22 -27.57
C LEU A 143 2.94 -5.14 -28.14
N THR A 144 1.88 -4.76 -27.40
CA THR A 144 0.95 -3.71 -27.84
C THR A 144 1.49 -2.29 -27.65
N ARG A 145 2.39 -2.07 -26.67
CA ARG A 145 3.02 -0.75 -26.46
C ARG A 145 4.03 -0.37 -27.55
N GLY A 146 4.45 -1.33 -28.38
CA GLY A 146 5.35 -1.12 -29.53
C GLY A 146 4.66 -0.75 -30.85
N LYS A 147 3.32 -0.64 -30.88
CA LYS A 147 2.59 -0.35 -32.14
C LYS A 147 1.97 1.04 -32.10
N HIS A 148 2.83 2.06 -32.03
CA HIS A 148 2.49 3.39 -32.54
C HIS A 148 2.74 3.34 -34.05
N PRO A 149 1.72 3.45 -34.93
CA PRO A 149 1.98 3.70 -36.33
C PRO A 149 2.54 5.12 -36.43
N SER A 150 3.83 5.21 -36.72
CA SER A 150 4.43 6.40 -37.32
C SER A 150 4.11 6.35 -38.81
N LEU A 151 3.53 7.44 -39.31
CA LEU A 151 3.04 7.72 -40.67
C LEU A 151 1.64 7.17 -41.02
#